data_AF-A0A518JM34-F1
#
_entry.id   AF-A0A518JM34-F1
#
_cell.length_a   1.000
_cell.length_b   1.000
_cell.length_c   1.000
_cell.angle_alpha   90.00
_cell.angle_beta   90.00
_cell.angle_gamma   90.00
#
_symmetry.space_group_name_H-M   'P 1'
#
loop_
_entity.id
_entity.type
_entity.pdbx_description
1 polymer ?
#
loop_
_entity_poly.entity_id
_entity_poly.type
_entity_poly.pdbx_seq_one_letter_code
_entity_poly.pdbx_strand_id
1 'polypeptide(L)'
;MARQCEVCGKRVQMGNRIETRGKAKYLGGVGTKITGISRRKFVPNLQRVKVSLTTGENKSIRCCTQCIRSGSIRKVVKVKPFELESKTKK
;
A
#
# COMPACT_ATOMS: atom_id res chain seq x y z
N MET A 1 4.51 -13.86 11.16
CA MET A 1 3.84 -13.48 9.90
C MET A 1 4.63 -12.40 9.17
N ALA A 2 5.39 -12.75 8.13
CA ALA A 2 6.21 -11.77 7.39
C ALA A 2 5.32 -10.69 6.77
N ARG A 3 5.62 -9.38 6.94
CA ARG A 3 4.90 -8.28 6.27
C ARG A 3 5.20 -8.28 4.77
N GLN A 4 4.64 -9.28 4.08
CA GLN A 4 4.79 -9.50 2.65
C GLN A 4 3.42 -9.45 1.97
N CYS A 5 3.36 -8.87 0.77
CA CYS A 5 2.19 -8.98 -0.10
C CYS A 5 2.14 -10.37 -0.73
N GLU A 6 1.00 -11.05 -0.63
CA GLU A 6 0.80 -12.39 -1.19
C GLU A 6 0.67 -12.39 -2.73
N VAL A 7 0.35 -11.25 -3.36
CA VAL A 7 0.18 -11.13 -4.81
C VAL A 7 1.47 -10.73 -5.51
N CYS A 8 2.08 -9.62 -5.11
CA CYS A 8 3.28 -9.07 -5.77
C CYS A 8 4.59 -9.36 -5.04
N GLY A 9 4.53 -10.03 -3.90
CA GLY A 9 5.72 -10.40 -3.13
C GLY A 9 6.44 -9.24 -2.44
N LYS A 10 5.93 -7.99 -2.48
CA LYS A 10 6.57 -6.83 -1.82
C LYS A 10 6.85 -7.08 -0.35
N ARG A 11 8.08 -6.83 0.08
CA ARG A 11 8.59 -7.01 1.45
C ARG A 11 9.03 -5.68 2.04
N VAL A 12 9.25 -5.68 3.35
CA VAL A 12 9.91 -4.56 4.04
C VAL A 12 11.32 -4.41 3.49
N GLN A 13 11.68 -3.20 3.08
CA GLN A 13 13.04 -2.87 2.65
C GLN A 13 13.74 -2.05 3.72
N MET A 14 15.04 -2.23 3.86
CA MET A 14 15.88 -1.42 4.74
C MET A 14 16.43 -0.24 3.97
N GLY A 15 16.57 0.91 4.62
CA GLY A 15 17.40 1.99 4.11
C GLY A 15 17.70 3.01 5.19
N ASN A 16 18.18 4.18 4.77
CA ASN A 16 18.62 5.21 5.70
C ASN A 16 17.66 6.41 5.69
N ARG A 17 17.54 7.07 6.84
CA ARG A 17 17.06 8.44 6.96
C ARG A 17 18.30 9.32 7.01
N ILE A 18 18.42 10.19 6.01
CA ILE A 18 19.55 11.10 5.85
C ILE A 18 19.04 12.50 6.21
N GLU A 19 19.64 13.09 7.22
CA GLU A 19 19.36 14.46 7.62
C GLU A 19 20.41 15.38 7.00
N THR A 20 19.95 16.40 6.27
CA THR A 20 20.81 17.38 5.61
C THR A 20 20.50 18.79 6.13
N ARG A 21 21.52 19.63 6.23
CA ARG A 21 21.41 21.05 6.62
C ARG A 21 22.08 21.95 5.58
N GLY A 22 21.58 23.18 5.47
CA GLY A 22 22.05 24.16 4.49
C GLY A 22 21.26 24.11 3.18
N LYS A 23 21.45 25.14 2.34
CA LYS A 23 20.84 25.22 1.00
C LYS A 23 21.74 24.54 -0.03
N ALA A 24 21.15 23.87 -1.00
CA ALA A 24 21.88 23.25 -2.09
C ALA A 24 22.57 24.31 -2.97
N LYS A 25 23.70 23.95 -3.58
CA LYS A 25 24.52 24.87 -4.40
C LYS A 25 23.75 25.46 -5.58
N TYR A 26 22.90 24.67 -6.23
CA TYR A 26 22.08 25.13 -7.36
C TYR A 26 21.03 26.18 -6.97
N LEU A 27 20.72 26.32 -5.68
CA LEU A 27 19.83 27.37 -5.14
C LEU A 27 20.62 28.60 -4.66
N GLY A 28 21.89 28.74 -5.04
CA GLY A 28 22.77 29.83 -4.58
C GLY A 28 23.27 29.67 -3.14
N GLY A 29 23.16 28.48 -2.55
CA GLY A 29 23.73 28.18 -1.23
C GLY A 29 25.18 27.70 -1.28
N VAL A 30 25.84 27.63 -0.12
CA VAL A 30 27.21 27.07 0.00
C VAL A 30 27.22 25.54 -0.23
N GLY A 31 26.13 24.85 0.12
CA GLY A 31 25.97 23.41 -0.03
C GLY A 31 25.17 22.77 1.11
N THR A 32 24.64 21.57 0.85
CA THR A 32 23.96 20.75 1.86
C THR A 32 24.97 19.83 2.56
N LYS A 33 25.12 19.97 3.89
CA LYS A 33 25.91 19.04 4.71
C LYS A 33 25.04 17.93 5.26
N ILE A 34 25.54 16.69 5.23
CA ILE A 34 24.90 15.56 5.93
C ILE A 34 25.21 15.67 7.43
N THR A 35 24.18 15.72 8.27
CA THR A 35 24.32 15.82 9.73
C THR A 35 24.07 14.51 10.45
N GLY A 36 23.31 13.59 9.86
CA GLY A 36 22.98 12.33 10.49
C GLY A 36 22.53 11.29 9.49
N ILE A 37 22.91 10.03 9.75
CA ILE A 37 22.48 8.85 9.00
C ILE A 37 21.98 7.82 10.01
N SER A 38 20.68 7.57 10.00
CA SER A 38 20.04 6.55 10.85
C SER A 38 19.34 5.48 10.00
N ARG A 39 19.28 4.24 10.50
CA ARG A 39 18.60 3.13 9.81
C ARG A 39 17.07 3.28 9.95
N ARG A 40 16.33 3.05 8.87
CA ARG A 40 14.86 2.98 8.85
C ARG A 40 14.35 1.80 8.03
N LYS A 41 13.09 1.44 8.27
CA LYS A 41 12.35 0.39 7.55
C LYS A 41 11.33 1.05 6.62
N PHE A 42 11.36 0.70 5.33
CA PHE A 42 10.31 1.01 4.37
C PHE A 42 9.30 -0.12 4.36
N VAL A 43 8.14 0.13 4.97
CA VAL A 43 7.08 -0.87 5.09
C VAL A 43 6.08 -0.66 3.95
N PRO A 44 5.77 -1.69 3.14
CA PRO A 44 4.69 -1.59 2.16
C PRO A 44 3.35 -1.42 2.88
N ASN A 45 2.45 -0.59 2.33
CA ASN A 45 1.09 -0.45 2.85
C ASN A 45 0.28 -1.71 2.51
N LEU A 46 0.30 -2.67 3.44
CA LEU A 46 -0.42 -3.93 3.34
C LEU A 46 -1.77 -3.82 4.03
N GLN A 47 -2.82 -4.20 3.32
CA GLN A 47 -4.19 -4.21 3.80
C GLN A 47 -4.73 -5.64 3.78
N ARG A 48 -5.53 -6.00 4.79
CA ARG A 48 -6.22 -7.29 4.83
C ARG A 48 -7.49 -7.18 3.99
N VAL A 49 -7.59 -7.99 2.94
CA VAL A 49 -8.72 -7.93 2.00
C VAL A 49 -9.30 -9.33 1.82
N LYS A 50 -10.63 -9.42 1.76
CA LYS A 50 -11.34 -10.63 1.34
C LYS A 50 -11.41 -10.69 -0.17
N VAL A 51 -10.90 -11.77 -0.74
CA VAL A 51 -10.73 -11.97 -2.18
C VAL A 51 -11.53 -13.18 -2.61
N SER A 52 -12.25 -13.04 -3.72
CA SER A 52 -12.86 -14.18 -4.41
C SER A 52 -11.83 -14.81 -5.35
N LEU A 53 -11.52 -16.08 -5.12
CA LEU A 53 -10.71 -16.87 -6.04
C LEU A 53 -11.55 -17.28 -7.24
N THR A 54 -10.88 -17.56 -8.37
CA THR A 54 -11.52 -18.12 -9.57
C THR A 54 -12.12 -19.50 -9.31
N THR A 55 -11.66 -20.19 -8.26
CA THR A 55 -12.20 -21.47 -7.79
C THR A 55 -13.48 -21.34 -6.95
N GLY A 56 -14.00 -20.13 -6.75
CA GLY A 56 -15.22 -19.87 -5.98
C GLY A 56 -15.02 -19.73 -4.46
N GLU A 57 -13.82 -20.08 -3.96
CA GLU A 57 -13.48 -19.91 -2.55
C GLU A 57 -13.17 -18.44 -2.19
N ASN A 58 -13.62 -18.02 -1.01
CA ASN A 58 -13.27 -16.71 -0.45
C ASN A 58 -12.12 -16.85 0.54
N LYS A 59 -11.00 -16.16 0.29
CA LYS A 59 -9.84 -16.13 1.21
C LYS A 59 -9.51 -14.71 1.66
N SER A 60 -9.02 -14.59 2.88
CA SER A 60 -8.50 -13.33 3.42
C SER A 60 -7.00 -13.29 3.21
N ILE A 61 -6.53 -12.37 2.36
CA ILE A 61 -5.11 -12.24 2.03
C ILE A 61 -4.58 -10.85 2.42
N ARG A 62 -3.27 -10.75 2.67
CA ARG A 62 -2.60 -9.45 2.83
C ARG A 62 -2.12 -8.96 1.48
N CYS A 63 -2.69 -7.85 1.03
CA CYS A 63 -2.38 -7.27 -0.26
C CYS A 63 -1.85 -5.84 -0.16
N CYS A 64 -0.97 -5.47 -1.09
CA CYS A 64 -0.46 -4.13 -1.23
C CYS A 64 -1.53 -3.18 -1.79
N THR A 65 -1.57 -1.92 -1.35
CA THR A 65 -2.54 -0.94 -1.88
C THR A 65 -2.41 -0.71 -3.39
N GLN A 66 -1.20 -0.79 -3.95
CA GLN A 66 -1.01 -0.70 -5.40
C GLN A 66 -1.69 -1.84 -6.16
N CYS A 67 -1.64 -3.05 -5.62
CA CYS A 67 -2.22 -4.26 -6.19
C CYS A 67 -3.76 -4.21 -6.14
N ILE A 68 -4.30 -3.61 -5.06
CA ILE A 68 -5.73 -3.34 -4.92
C ILE A 68 -6.16 -2.29 -5.96
N ARG A 69 -5.35 -1.24 -6.14
CA ARG A 69 -5.62 -0.17 -7.11
C ARG A 69 -5.54 -0.66 -8.56
N SER A 70 -4.61 -1.56 -8.90
CA SER A 70 -4.44 -2.11 -10.25
C SER A 70 -5.47 -3.17 -10.63
N GLY A 71 -6.41 -3.52 -9.74
CA GLY A 71 -7.41 -4.55 -10.02
C GLY A 71 -6.84 -5.96 -10.10
N SER A 72 -5.61 -6.19 -9.61
CA SER A 72 -4.97 -7.53 -9.59
C SER A 72 -5.69 -8.51 -8.65
N ILE A 73 -6.70 -8.05 -7.92
CA ILE A 73 -7.54 -8.80 -7.00
C ILE A 73 -9.00 -8.46 -7.28
N ARG A 74 -9.85 -9.48 -7.29
CA ARG A 74 -11.31 -9.32 -7.18
C ARG A 74 -11.73 -9.34 -5.72
N LYS A 75 -12.26 -8.23 -5.22
CA LYS A 75 -12.83 -8.16 -3.87
C LYS A 75 -14.14 -8.93 -3.83
N VAL A 76 -14.44 -9.54 -2.70
CA VAL A 76 -15.76 -10.12 -2.45
C VAL A 76 -16.81 -9.01 -2.51
N VAL A 77 -17.79 -9.16 -3.40
CA VAL A 77 -18.95 -8.27 -3.48
C VAL A 77 -19.83 -8.55 -2.27
N LYS A 78 -19.96 -7.57 -1.37
CA LYS A 78 -20.92 -7.65 -0.27
C LYS A 78 -22.26 -7.18 -0.80
N VAL A 79 -23.13 -8.11 -1.17
CA VAL A 79 -24.52 -7.81 -1.48
C VAL A 79 -25.24 -7.60 -0.16
N LYS A 80 -25.99 -6.49 -0.02
CA LYS A 80 -26.87 -6.34 1.14
C LYS A 80 -27.99 -7.37 1.00
N PRO A 81 -28.35 -8.09 2.07
CA PRO A 81 -29.53 -8.93 2.00
C PRO A 81 -30.74 -7.99 1.90
N PHE A 82 -31.47 -8.07 0.78
CA PHE A 82 -32.72 -7.37 0.47
C PHE A 82 -32.61 -5.82 0.40
N GLU A 83 -32.38 -5.26 -0.80
CA GLU A 83 -32.83 -3.90 -1.10
C GLU A 83 -34.18 -4.01 -1.84
N LEU A 84 -35.26 -3.58 -1.19
CA LEU A 84 -36.55 -3.38 -1.86
C LEU A 84 -36.36 -2.33 -2.96
N GLU A 85 -36.88 -2.59 -4.16
CA GLU A 85 -36.78 -1.75 -5.36
C GLU A 85 -37.53 -0.40 -5.25
N SER A 86 -37.26 0.41 -4.22
CA SER A 86 -37.94 1.71 -4.01
C SER A 86 -37.03 2.93 -4.20
N LYS A 87 -35.96 2.79 -4.99
CA LYS A 87 -35.10 3.93 -5.38
C LYS A 87 -34.86 4.07 -6.88
N THR A 88 -35.77 3.56 -7.70
CA THR A 88 -35.86 3.91 -9.12
C THR A 88 -37.12 4.75 -9.34
N LYS A 89 -37.14 5.97 -8.79
CA LYS A 89 -38.09 7.04 -9.15
C LYS A 89 -37.68 8.38 -8.50
N LYS A 90 -36.71 9.05 -9.13
CA LYS A 90 -36.76 10.47 -9.50
C LYS A 90 -35.59 10.79 -10.40
#